data_AF-A0A0R3TER3-F1
#
_entry.id   AF-A0A0R3TER3-F1
#
_cell.length_a   1.000
_cell.length_b   1.000
_cell.length_c   1.000
_cell.angle_alpha   90.00
_cell.angle_beta   90.00
_cell.angle_gamma   90.00
#
_symmetry.space_group_name_H-M   'P 1'
#
loop_
_entity.id
_entity.type
_entity.pdbx_description
1 polymer ?
#
loop_
_entity_poly.entity_id
_entity_poly.type
_entity_poly.pdbx_seq_one_letter_code
_entity_poly.pdbx_strand_id
1 'polypeptide(L)'
;MKISVGQQRTLEILIEVFKKAMADINLDGQWFVDGGTLLGSIRHHDLIPWDDDADIRLDVKYCPVNQAALKKLAPKFLTYKGAGHDKLFFAPFNASTNVTPKSIGSHAFVKYPWAWPFIDILCYEEYQPHKFKNYRDYPTRYALSDIFALTYRPFGKQWLPSPRRPISYLKAHYGNKERGCKSHHSLHATESGAKVVVEDCANLLDKYPFVHRCRVPKRERRKQHSELCDEYLVNGSGQVIHKIRLPLDADECKSPFYTARHKSFRCPWY
;
A
#
# COMPACT_ATOMS: atom_id res chain seq x y z
N MET A 1 -11.40 -0.52 -10.32
CA MET A 1 -11.32 0.09 -11.68
C MET A 1 -9.87 -0.03 -12.12
N LYS A 2 -9.54 -0.24 -13.40
CA LYS A 2 -8.12 -0.26 -13.81
C LYS A 2 -7.69 1.14 -14.22
N ILE A 3 -6.66 1.68 -13.57
CA ILE A 3 -6.09 2.98 -13.93
C ILE A 3 -5.24 2.89 -15.21
N SER A 4 -5.10 4.02 -15.90
CA SER A 4 -4.27 4.15 -17.10
C SER A 4 -2.77 4.14 -16.76
N VAL A 5 -1.91 3.95 -17.76
CA VAL A 5 -0.45 3.99 -17.57
C VAL A 5 0.01 5.36 -17.07
N GLY A 6 -0.62 6.44 -17.57
CA GLY A 6 -0.38 7.80 -17.12
C GLY A 6 -0.76 7.99 -15.65
N GLN A 7 -1.92 7.47 -15.22
CA GLN A 7 -2.39 7.54 -13.84
C GLN A 7 -1.52 6.70 -12.89
N GLN A 8 -1.10 5.51 -13.29
CA GLN A 8 -0.14 4.72 -12.52
C GLN A 8 1.18 5.49 -12.35
N ARG A 9 1.69 6.10 -13.43
CA ARG A 9 2.90 6.92 -13.35
C ARG A 9 2.70 8.19 -12.49
N THR A 10 1.51 8.77 -12.46
CA THR A 10 1.14 9.85 -11.52
C THR A 10 1.33 9.39 -10.07
N LEU A 11 0.76 8.24 -9.67
CA LEU A 11 0.89 7.70 -8.31
C LEU A 11 2.35 7.38 -7.96
N GLU A 12 3.11 6.78 -8.87
CA GLU A 12 4.54 6.52 -8.68
C GLU A 12 5.31 7.81 -8.32
N ILE A 13 5.08 8.88 -9.08
CA ILE A 13 5.74 10.18 -8.86
C ILE A 13 5.27 10.81 -7.54
N LEU A 14 3.99 10.74 -7.21
CA LEU A 14 3.48 11.26 -5.93
C LEU A 14 4.15 10.57 -4.74
N ILE A 15 4.33 9.25 -4.81
CA ILE A 15 5.07 8.49 -3.79
C ILE A 15 6.55 8.90 -3.75
N GLU A 16 7.22 9.05 -4.89
CA GLU A 16 8.62 9.52 -4.96
C GLU A 16 8.79 10.90 -4.31
N VAL A 17 7.86 11.82 -4.60
CA VAL A 17 7.84 13.19 -4.06
C VAL A 17 7.56 13.19 -2.57
N PHE A 18 6.58 12.41 -2.12
CA PHE A 18 6.26 12.28 -0.69
C PHE A 18 7.47 11.74 0.08
N LYS A 19 8.11 10.67 -0.41
CA LYS A 19 9.33 10.10 0.19
C LYS A 19 10.42 11.13 0.37
N LYS A 20 10.70 11.88 -0.69
CA LYS A 20 11.71 12.95 -0.64
C LYS A 20 11.33 14.02 0.38
N ALA A 21 10.08 14.48 0.38
CA ALA A 21 9.60 15.47 1.34
C ALA A 21 9.74 14.99 2.79
N MET A 22 9.51 13.70 3.07
CA MET A 22 9.68 13.14 4.42
C MET A 22 11.15 13.04 4.82
N ALA A 23 12.04 12.67 3.91
CA ALA A 23 13.48 12.64 4.15
C ALA A 23 14.02 14.05 4.47
N ASP A 24 13.59 15.07 3.71
CA ASP A 24 14.00 16.47 3.89
C ASP A 24 13.63 17.05 5.28
N ILE A 25 12.64 16.45 5.97
CA ILE A 25 12.23 16.84 7.33
C ILE A 25 12.56 15.78 8.40
N ASN A 26 13.45 14.83 8.09
CA ASN A 26 13.89 13.76 9.00
C ASN A 26 12.76 12.87 9.55
N LEU A 27 11.74 12.60 8.73
CA LEU A 27 10.66 11.66 9.05
C LEU A 27 10.85 10.27 8.40
N ASP A 28 12.05 9.97 7.89
CA ASP A 28 12.39 8.61 7.51
C ASP A 28 12.16 7.65 8.69
N GLY A 29 11.47 6.54 8.43
CA GLY A 29 11.10 5.57 9.46
C GLY A 29 9.89 5.96 10.33
N GLN A 30 9.27 7.13 10.11
CA GLN A 30 8.09 7.59 10.86
C GLN A 30 6.76 7.46 10.09
N TRP A 31 6.83 6.97 8.85
CA TRP A 31 5.68 6.71 7.99
C TRP A 31 5.82 5.34 7.32
N PHE A 32 4.71 4.74 6.92
CA PHE A 32 4.67 3.44 6.24
C PHE A 32 3.47 3.34 5.31
N VAL A 33 3.53 2.44 4.32
CA VAL A 33 2.37 2.17 3.45
C VAL A 33 1.26 1.47 4.20
N ASP A 34 0.01 1.84 3.90
CA ASP A 34 -1.18 1.37 4.61
C ASP A 34 -2.18 0.71 3.65
N GLY A 35 -3.25 0.14 4.18
CA GLY A 35 -4.47 -0.18 3.43
C GLY A 35 -4.24 -0.97 2.14
N GLY A 36 -4.78 -0.45 1.03
CA GLY A 36 -4.71 -1.07 -0.29
C GLY A 36 -3.28 -1.12 -0.82
N THR A 37 -2.47 -0.11 -0.49
CA THR A 37 -1.05 -0.02 -0.90
C THR A 37 -0.20 -1.10 -0.25
N LEU A 38 -0.33 -1.30 1.07
CA LEU A 38 0.34 -2.38 1.78
C LEU A 38 -0.14 -3.74 1.28
N LEU A 39 -1.45 -3.90 1.08
CA LEU A 39 -2.04 -5.13 0.56
C LEU A 39 -1.51 -5.46 -0.85
N GLY A 40 -1.40 -4.47 -1.73
CA GLY A 40 -0.77 -4.58 -3.05
C GLY A 40 0.68 -5.06 -2.94
N SER A 41 1.48 -4.42 -2.10
CA SER A 41 2.88 -4.85 -1.86
C SER A 41 2.98 -6.32 -1.44
N ILE A 42 2.07 -6.80 -0.60
CA ILE A 42 2.05 -8.21 -0.14
C ILE A 42 1.56 -9.16 -1.22
N ARG A 43 0.56 -8.78 -1.99
CA ARG A 43 -0.19 -9.67 -2.88
C ARG A 43 0.36 -9.68 -4.31
N HIS A 44 0.94 -8.57 -4.76
CA HIS A 44 1.35 -8.34 -6.15
C HIS A 44 2.77 -7.76 -6.29
N HIS A 45 3.43 -7.42 -5.17
CA HIS A 45 4.66 -6.60 -5.17
C HIS A 45 4.50 -5.24 -5.89
N ASP A 46 3.27 -4.74 -6.02
CA ASP A 46 2.88 -3.52 -6.72
C ASP A 46 1.47 -3.08 -6.24
N LEU A 47 0.87 -2.04 -6.83
CA LEU A 47 -0.54 -1.71 -6.63
C LEU A 47 -1.45 -2.93 -6.86
N ILE A 48 -2.59 -2.98 -6.15
CA ILE A 48 -3.62 -3.94 -6.50
C ILE A 48 -4.10 -3.59 -7.92
N PRO A 49 -4.24 -4.57 -8.85
CA PRO A 49 -4.52 -4.26 -10.27
C PRO A 49 -5.83 -3.50 -10.54
N TRP A 50 -6.70 -3.40 -9.55
CA TRP A 50 -7.97 -2.69 -9.59
C TRP A 50 -8.09 -1.57 -8.54
N ASP A 51 -6.98 -1.25 -7.86
CA ASP A 51 -6.81 -0.07 -7.02
C ASP A 51 -6.69 1.20 -7.86
N ASP A 52 -7.02 2.35 -7.27
CA ASP A 52 -6.97 3.63 -7.97
C ASP A 52 -6.32 4.78 -7.19
N ASP A 53 -5.80 4.53 -5.99
CA ASP A 53 -5.03 5.48 -5.19
C ASP A 53 -3.85 4.81 -4.45
N ALA A 54 -3.24 5.53 -3.51
CA ALA A 54 -2.26 4.94 -2.61
C ALA A 54 -2.35 5.53 -1.20
N ASP A 55 -2.19 4.67 -0.20
CA ASP A 55 -2.35 4.97 1.22
C ASP A 55 -1.00 4.96 1.94
N ILE A 56 -0.73 6.01 2.70
CA ILE A 56 0.42 6.13 3.59
C ILE A 56 -0.07 6.55 4.97
N ARG A 57 0.60 6.06 6.02
CA ARG A 57 0.24 6.33 7.40
C ARG A 57 1.41 6.86 8.22
N LEU A 58 1.13 7.82 9.11
CA LEU A 58 2.09 8.41 10.06
C LEU A 58 1.41 8.81 11.39
N ASP A 59 2.22 9.01 12.43
CA ASP A 59 1.73 9.44 13.75
C ASP A 59 1.16 10.87 13.66
N VAL A 60 0.00 11.09 14.28
CA VAL A 60 -0.72 12.38 14.29
C VAL A 60 0.17 13.55 14.74
N LYS A 61 1.16 13.31 15.61
CA LYS A 61 2.11 14.34 16.04
C LYS A 61 2.96 14.89 14.89
N TYR A 62 3.18 14.11 13.84
CA TYR A 62 3.95 14.51 12.66
C TYR A 62 3.08 15.10 11.55
N CYS A 63 1.75 14.92 11.59
CA CYS A 63 0.86 15.44 10.55
C CYS A 63 0.99 16.96 10.33
N PRO A 64 1.16 17.84 11.36
CA PRO A 64 1.41 19.26 11.14
C PRO A 64 2.68 19.59 10.36
N VAL A 65 3.81 18.93 10.69
CA VAL A 65 5.10 19.19 10.01
C VAL A 65 5.13 18.57 8.61
N ASN A 66 4.53 17.38 8.43
CA ASN A 66 4.27 16.79 7.12
C ASN A 66 3.48 17.76 6.24
N GLN A 67 2.36 18.28 6.73
CA GLN A 67 1.52 19.18 5.95
C GLN A 67 2.24 20.49 5.59
N ALA A 68 3.08 21.01 6.49
CA ALA A 68 3.90 22.18 6.20
C ALA A 68 4.97 21.90 5.13
N ALA A 69 5.56 20.71 5.12
CA ALA A 69 6.51 20.28 4.09
C ALA A 69 5.83 20.12 2.73
N LEU A 70 4.68 19.44 2.67
CA LEU A 70 3.94 19.21 1.43
C LEU A 70 3.44 20.51 0.78
N LYS A 71 3.06 21.52 1.59
CA LYS A 71 2.70 22.86 1.07
C LYS A 71 3.82 23.54 0.28
N LYS A 72 5.10 23.24 0.58
CA LYS A 72 6.26 23.81 -0.13
C LYS A 72 6.43 23.24 -1.54
N LEU A 73 5.70 22.18 -1.90
CA LEU A 73 5.78 21.53 -3.21
C LEU A 73 4.94 22.24 -4.29
N ALA A 74 4.17 23.26 -3.89
CA ALA A 74 3.45 24.13 -4.81
C ALA A 74 4.43 24.91 -5.72
N PRO A 75 4.02 25.28 -6.95
CA PRO A 75 2.69 25.08 -7.52
C PRO A 75 2.49 23.73 -8.19
N LYS A 76 3.53 22.89 -8.32
CA LYS A 76 3.45 21.66 -9.12
C LYS A 76 2.66 20.54 -8.44
N PHE A 77 2.87 20.37 -7.14
CA PHE A 77 2.12 19.44 -6.30
C PHE A 77 1.35 20.22 -5.25
N LEU A 78 0.10 19.83 -5.04
CA LEU A 78 -0.80 20.46 -4.10
C LEU A 78 -1.18 19.45 -3.01
N THR A 79 -1.52 19.98 -1.84
CA THR A 79 -1.98 19.17 -0.72
C THR A 79 -3.27 19.74 -0.14
N TYR A 80 -4.13 18.84 0.31
CA TYR A 80 -5.34 19.19 1.04
C TYR A 80 -5.24 18.65 2.47
N LYS A 81 -5.50 19.52 3.45
CA LYS A 81 -5.51 19.14 4.87
C LYS A 81 -6.89 18.64 5.26
N GLY A 82 -7.02 17.36 5.55
CA GLY A 82 -8.25 16.74 6.04
C GLY A 82 -8.28 16.64 7.57
N ALA A 83 -9.32 15.98 8.08
CA ALA A 83 -9.44 15.67 9.50
C ALA A 83 -8.64 14.40 9.88
N GLY A 84 -7.35 14.35 9.57
CA GLY A 84 -6.51 13.15 9.72
C GLY A 84 -6.31 12.33 8.45
N HIS A 85 -6.84 12.83 7.32
CA HIS A 85 -6.77 12.24 5.98
C HIS A 85 -6.30 13.35 5.04
N ASP A 86 -5.00 13.63 5.08
CA ASP A 86 -4.41 14.62 4.19
C ASP A 86 -4.24 13.99 2.79
N LYS A 87 -4.27 14.81 1.75
CA LYS A 87 -4.08 14.35 0.36
C LYS A 87 -2.89 15.04 -0.27
N LEU A 88 -2.15 14.34 -1.12
CA LEU A 88 -1.14 14.91 -2.00
C LEU A 88 -1.42 14.50 -3.45
N PHE A 89 -1.44 15.49 -4.35
CA PHE A 89 -1.82 15.32 -5.75
C PHE A 89 -1.08 16.31 -6.64
N PHE A 90 -1.09 16.09 -7.95
CA PHE A 90 -0.59 17.09 -8.89
C PHE A 90 -1.54 18.28 -8.95
N ALA A 91 -1.02 19.48 -9.19
CA ALA A 91 -1.88 20.56 -9.65
C ALA A 91 -2.71 20.07 -10.86
N PRO A 92 -4.04 20.25 -10.83
CA PRO A 92 -4.91 19.60 -11.79
C PRO A 92 -4.68 20.12 -13.20
N PHE A 93 -4.93 19.27 -14.19
CA PHE A 93 -4.90 19.68 -15.59
C PHE A 93 -5.83 20.88 -15.83
N ASN A 94 -5.38 21.84 -16.65
CA ASN A 94 -6.25 22.89 -17.15
C ASN A 94 -7.39 22.28 -17.97
N ALA A 95 -8.57 22.91 -17.97
CA ALA A 95 -9.74 22.42 -18.69
C ALA A 95 -9.51 22.25 -20.21
N SER A 96 -8.59 23.01 -20.80
CA SER A 96 -8.21 22.93 -22.22
C SER A 96 -7.17 21.84 -22.53
N THR A 97 -6.66 21.13 -21.53
CA THR A 97 -5.62 20.12 -21.72
C THR A 97 -6.19 18.89 -22.43
N ASN A 98 -5.58 18.47 -23.53
CA ASN A 98 -5.91 17.19 -24.17
C ASN A 98 -5.29 16.03 -23.37
N VAL A 99 -6.09 15.36 -22.56
CA VAL A 99 -5.64 14.24 -21.71
C VAL A 99 -5.75 12.92 -22.46
N THR A 100 -4.68 12.12 -22.41
CA THR A 100 -4.59 10.79 -23.00
C THR A 100 -4.34 9.73 -21.92
N PRO A 101 -4.47 8.43 -22.22
CA PRO A 101 -4.11 7.36 -21.27
C PRO A 101 -2.64 7.35 -20.81
N LYS A 102 -1.76 8.16 -21.43
CA LYS A 102 -0.35 8.32 -21.05
C LYS A 102 -0.07 9.63 -20.31
N SER A 103 -1.06 10.51 -20.16
CA SER A 103 -0.91 11.80 -19.49
C SER A 103 -0.65 11.60 -17.99
N ILE A 104 0.34 12.32 -17.48
CA ILE A 104 0.75 12.29 -16.07
C ILE A 104 0.26 13.57 -15.41
N GLY A 105 -0.47 13.42 -14.31
CA GLY A 105 -1.13 14.50 -13.58
C GLY A 105 -2.45 14.06 -12.96
N SER A 106 -3.15 15.01 -12.35
CA SER A 106 -4.41 14.79 -11.64
C SER A 106 -5.55 15.60 -12.28
N HIS A 107 -6.78 15.13 -12.10
CA HIS A 107 -8.03 15.72 -12.58
C HIS A 107 -8.74 16.41 -11.42
N ALA A 108 -9.11 17.67 -11.61
CA ALA A 108 -9.90 18.40 -10.62
C ALA A 108 -11.30 17.80 -10.46
N PHE A 109 -11.82 17.84 -9.24
CA PHE A 109 -13.23 17.62 -8.99
C PHE A 109 -13.98 18.94 -8.95
N VAL A 110 -15.27 18.90 -9.28
CA VAL A 110 -16.16 20.07 -9.15
C VAL A 110 -16.47 20.37 -7.67
N LYS A 111 -16.66 19.31 -6.86
CA LYS A 111 -17.17 19.42 -5.49
C LYS A 111 -16.09 19.30 -4.41
N TYR A 112 -14.88 18.88 -4.78
CA TYR A 112 -13.84 18.56 -3.82
C TYR A 112 -12.61 19.43 -4.03
N PRO A 113 -11.95 19.86 -2.94
CA PRO A 113 -10.77 20.72 -2.99
C PRO A 113 -9.47 19.98 -3.36
N TRP A 114 -9.55 18.71 -3.74
CA TRP A 114 -8.43 17.89 -4.21
C TRP A 114 -8.63 17.41 -5.65
N ALA A 115 -7.61 16.73 -6.20
CA ALA A 115 -7.63 16.17 -7.54
C ALA A 115 -7.14 14.72 -7.54
N TRP A 116 -7.61 13.91 -8.49
CA TRP A 116 -7.27 12.48 -8.60
C TRP A 116 -6.51 12.14 -9.90
N PRO A 117 -5.49 11.26 -9.91
CA PRO A 117 -4.99 10.45 -8.80
C PRO A 117 -4.34 11.25 -7.67
N PHE A 118 -4.40 10.71 -6.45
CA PHE A 118 -3.79 11.25 -5.23
C PHE A 118 -3.19 10.13 -4.38
N ILE A 119 -2.38 10.51 -3.41
CA ILE A 119 -2.09 9.67 -2.25
C ILE A 119 -2.90 10.17 -1.04
N ASP A 120 -3.43 9.22 -0.27
CA ASP A 120 -4.02 9.45 1.04
C ASP A 120 -2.97 9.31 2.14
N ILE A 121 -2.94 10.29 3.03
CA ILE A 121 -1.98 10.41 4.13
C ILE A 121 -2.78 10.37 5.44
N LEU A 122 -2.81 9.19 6.04
CA LEU A 122 -3.65 8.82 7.17
C LEU A 122 -2.88 9.01 8.48
N CYS A 123 -3.50 9.68 9.45
CA CYS A 123 -2.92 9.83 10.79
C CYS A 123 -3.37 8.68 11.72
N TYR A 124 -2.50 8.25 12.63
CA TYR A 124 -2.86 7.40 13.77
C TYR A 124 -2.43 8.04 15.08
N GLU A 125 -3.05 7.63 16.19
CA GLU A 125 -2.69 8.13 17.52
C GLU A 125 -2.47 6.99 18.52
N GLU A 126 -1.57 7.22 19.47
CA GLU A 126 -1.43 6.37 20.65
C GLU A 126 -2.54 6.71 21.65
N TYR A 127 -3.32 5.72 22.06
CA TYR A 127 -4.40 5.92 23.05
C TYR A 127 -4.11 5.26 24.39
N GLN A 128 -3.14 4.34 24.43
CA GLN A 128 -2.54 3.73 25.63
C GLN A 128 -1.10 3.36 25.30
N PRO A 129 -0.21 3.19 26.29
CA PRO A 129 1.16 2.76 26.05
C PRO A 129 1.24 1.54 25.12
N HIS A 130 1.90 1.71 23.98
CA HIS A 130 2.11 0.72 22.92
C HIS A 130 0.83 0.26 22.19
N LYS A 131 -0.29 0.99 22.30
CA LYS A 131 -1.54 0.71 21.59
C LYS A 131 -2.00 1.91 20.77
N PHE A 132 -2.22 1.66 19.49
CA PHE A 132 -2.52 2.70 18.51
C PHE A 132 -3.87 2.45 17.87
N LYS A 133 -4.51 3.54 17.43
CA LYS A 133 -5.75 3.50 16.68
C LYS A 133 -5.74 4.54 15.56
N ASN A 134 -6.62 4.37 14.58
CA ASN A 134 -6.84 5.40 13.57
C ASN A 134 -7.25 6.73 14.23
N TYR A 135 -6.69 7.83 13.75
CA TYR A 135 -7.03 9.16 14.23
C TYR A 135 -8.30 9.65 13.53
N ARG A 136 -9.36 9.93 14.31
CA ARG A 136 -10.66 10.46 13.83
C ARG A 136 -11.42 9.57 12.85
N ASP A 137 -11.09 8.29 12.84
CA ASP A 137 -11.65 7.26 11.97
C ASP A 137 -12.33 6.17 12.81
N TYR A 138 -12.95 5.17 12.16
CA TYR A 138 -13.45 3.99 12.89
C TYR A 138 -12.30 3.35 13.69
N PRO A 139 -12.50 2.99 14.97
CA PRO A 139 -11.41 2.63 15.88
C PRO A 139 -10.85 1.23 15.60
N THR A 140 -10.10 1.12 14.51
CA THR A 140 -9.19 0.00 14.27
C THR A 140 -8.01 0.12 15.21
N ARG A 141 -7.67 -0.96 15.91
CA ARG A 141 -6.62 -0.99 16.93
C ARG A 141 -5.47 -1.87 16.47
N TYR A 142 -4.26 -1.41 16.70
CA TYR A 142 -3.03 -2.08 16.27
C TYR A 142 -2.06 -2.23 17.45
N ALA A 143 -1.30 -3.33 17.45
CA ALA A 143 -0.17 -3.50 18.36
C ALA A 143 1.06 -2.80 17.77
N LEU A 144 1.77 -2.01 18.58
CA LEU A 144 3.01 -1.33 18.15
C LEU A 144 4.05 -2.32 17.59
N SER A 145 4.12 -3.53 18.18
CA SER A 145 5.02 -4.61 17.76
C SER A 145 4.73 -5.15 16.37
N ASP A 146 3.51 -4.96 15.85
CA ASP A 146 3.15 -5.38 14.50
C ASP A 146 3.60 -4.33 13.46
N ILE A 147 3.81 -3.09 13.90
CA ILE A 147 4.22 -1.98 13.04
C ILE A 147 5.74 -1.83 13.08
N PHE A 148 6.33 -1.71 14.27
CA PHE A 148 7.73 -1.31 14.44
C PHE A 148 8.65 -2.45 14.93
N ALA A 149 9.95 -2.40 14.65
CA ALA A 149 10.60 -1.48 13.71
C ALA A 149 10.13 -1.73 12.27
N LEU A 150 9.97 -0.66 11.49
CA LEU A 150 9.52 -0.78 10.11
C LEU A 150 10.47 -1.66 9.29
N THR A 151 9.91 -2.38 8.33
CA THR A 151 10.65 -3.13 7.32
C THR A 151 10.47 -2.46 5.96
N TYR A 152 11.15 -2.93 4.92
CA TYR A 152 10.94 -2.46 3.55
C TYR A 152 10.40 -3.61 2.70
N ARG A 153 9.40 -3.29 1.88
CA ARG A 153 8.79 -4.24 0.95
C ARG A 153 8.77 -3.65 -0.47
N PRO A 154 8.79 -4.49 -1.52
CA PRO A 154 8.72 -4.00 -2.89
C PRO A 154 7.33 -3.43 -3.20
N PHE A 155 7.32 -2.41 -4.04
CA PHE A 155 6.12 -1.81 -4.59
C PHE A 155 6.44 -1.21 -5.96
N GLY A 156 6.12 -1.98 -7.01
CA GLY A 156 6.50 -1.67 -8.38
C GLY A 156 8.02 -1.54 -8.51
N LYS A 157 8.49 -0.34 -8.86
CA LYS A 157 9.93 -0.02 -9.02
C LYS A 157 10.59 0.44 -7.73
N GLN A 158 9.85 0.53 -6.63
CA GLN A 158 10.32 1.14 -5.39
C GLN A 158 10.34 0.14 -4.24
N TRP A 159 11.07 0.50 -3.19
CA TRP A 159 10.95 -0.10 -1.86
C TRP A 159 10.35 0.93 -0.92
N LEU A 160 9.33 0.51 -0.16
CA LEU A 160 8.57 1.38 0.72
C LEU A 160 8.60 0.87 2.17
N PRO A 161 8.71 1.77 3.17
CA PRO A 161 8.57 1.41 4.57
C PRO A 161 7.21 0.75 4.81
N SER A 162 7.21 -0.37 5.53
CA SER A 162 6.05 -1.22 5.77
C SER A 162 6.04 -1.71 7.23
N PRO A 163 4.87 -2.02 7.80
CA PRO A 163 4.77 -2.66 9.11
C PRO A 163 5.64 -3.93 9.20
N ARG A 164 6.22 -4.19 10.37
CA ARG A 164 7.03 -5.39 10.65
C ARG A 164 6.27 -6.69 10.38
N ARG A 165 5.01 -6.75 10.81
CA ARG A 165 4.10 -7.90 10.68
C ARG A 165 2.91 -7.48 9.81
N PRO A 166 3.11 -7.34 8.50
CA PRO A 166 2.17 -6.68 7.61
C PRO A 166 0.84 -7.44 7.46
N ILE A 167 0.83 -8.77 7.59
CA ILE A 167 -0.39 -9.58 7.53
C ILE A 167 -1.20 -9.45 8.82
N SER A 168 -0.56 -9.47 9.99
CA SER A 168 -1.22 -9.20 11.26
C SER A 168 -1.80 -7.79 11.31
N TYR A 169 -1.04 -6.79 10.84
CA TYR A 169 -1.50 -5.42 10.70
C TYR A 169 -2.75 -5.32 9.79
N LEU A 170 -2.70 -5.90 8.60
CA LEU A 170 -3.85 -5.90 7.68
C LEU A 170 -5.05 -6.68 8.22
N LYS A 171 -4.84 -7.76 8.99
CA LYS A 171 -5.95 -8.49 9.64
C LYS A 171 -6.64 -7.65 10.72
N ALA A 172 -5.93 -6.74 11.38
CA ALA A 172 -6.56 -5.79 12.30
C ALA A 172 -7.46 -4.81 11.53
N HIS A 173 -7.03 -4.39 10.33
CA HIS A 173 -7.75 -3.45 9.48
C HIS A 173 -8.94 -4.06 8.73
N TYR A 174 -8.73 -5.18 8.05
CA TYR A 174 -9.72 -5.85 7.20
C TYR A 174 -10.49 -6.97 7.90
N GLY A 175 -10.05 -7.37 9.09
CA GLY A 175 -10.60 -8.48 9.86
C GLY A 175 -9.97 -9.83 9.52
N ASN A 176 -10.11 -10.78 10.46
CA ASN A 176 -9.54 -12.13 10.37
C ASN A 176 -10.40 -13.14 9.58
N LYS A 177 -11.55 -12.70 9.05
CA LYS A 177 -12.45 -13.51 8.21
C LYS A 177 -12.37 -13.11 6.74
N GLU A 178 -11.57 -12.11 6.41
CA GLU A 178 -11.41 -11.68 5.03
C GLU A 178 -10.82 -12.82 4.19
N ARG A 179 -11.61 -13.29 3.23
CA ARG A 179 -11.21 -14.26 2.21
C ARG A 179 -11.48 -13.65 0.83
N GLY A 180 -10.58 -13.94 -0.09
CA GLY A 180 -10.70 -13.51 -1.48
C GLY A 180 -10.14 -12.12 -1.78
N CYS A 181 -10.42 -11.69 -2.99
CA CYS A 181 -9.97 -10.46 -3.60
C CYS A 181 -11.16 -9.51 -3.67
N LYS A 182 -11.06 -8.38 -2.98
CA LYS A 182 -12.15 -7.41 -2.85
C LYS A 182 -11.88 -6.17 -3.67
N SER A 183 -12.93 -5.60 -4.26
CA SER A 183 -12.88 -4.25 -4.82
C SER A 183 -12.99 -3.19 -3.72
N HIS A 184 -12.61 -1.96 -4.05
CA HIS A 184 -12.69 -0.81 -3.15
C HIS A 184 -14.15 -0.44 -2.86
N HIS A 185 -14.37 0.14 -1.67
CA HIS A 185 -15.65 0.74 -1.27
C HIS A 185 -15.88 2.11 -1.93
N SER A 186 -14.81 2.73 -2.43
CA SER A 186 -14.80 4.05 -3.04
C SER A 186 -14.29 3.94 -4.48
N LEU A 187 -14.87 4.73 -5.37
CA LEU A 187 -14.33 5.02 -6.70
C LEU A 187 -13.76 6.41 -6.62
N HIS A 188 -12.44 6.52 -6.43
CA HIS A 188 -11.80 7.80 -6.19
C HIS A 188 -11.81 8.68 -7.44
N ALA A 189 -11.77 8.08 -8.65
CA ALA A 189 -11.94 8.83 -9.89
C ALA A 189 -13.26 9.62 -10.01
N THR A 190 -14.29 9.27 -9.24
CA THR A 190 -15.58 9.99 -9.18
C THR A 190 -15.94 10.48 -7.78
N GLU A 191 -15.07 10.25 -6.77
CA GLU A 191 -15.32 10.53 -5.35
C GLU A 191 -16.73 10.09 -4.90
N SER A 192 -17.04 8.82 -5.21
CA SER A 192 -18.34 8.20 -4.94
C SER A 192 -18.19 6.81 -4.34
N GLY A 193 -19.18 6.36 -3.57
CA GLY A 193 -19.21 4.99 -3.07
C GLY A 193 -19.42 3.97 -4.21
N ALA A 194 -18.89 2.77 -4.02
CA ALA A 194 -19.11 1.61 -4.86
C ALA A 194 -19.60 0.41 -4.05
N LYS A 195 -20.40 -0.43 -4.71
CA LYS A 195 -20.76 -1.74 -4.17
C LYS A 195 -19.54 -2.65 -4.26
N VAL A 196 -19.08 -3.14 -3.10
CA VAL A 196 -17.95 -4.06 -3.02
C VAL A 196 -18.30 -5.38 -3.71
N VAL A 197 -17.39 -5.79 -4.59
CA VAL A 197 -17.37 -7.11 -5.21
C VAL A 197 -16.28 -7.93 -4.52
N VAL A 198 -16.62 -9.17 -4.18
CA VAL A 198 -15.69 -10.14 -3.61
C VAL A 198 -15.58 -11.30 -4.58
N GLU A 199 -14.35 -11.65 -4.95
CA GLU A 199 -14.04 -12.74 -5.86
C GLU A 199 -13.04 -13.71 -5.19
N ASP A 200 -13.06 -14.99 -5.57
CA ASP A 200 -11.96 -15.88 -5.19
C ASP A 200 -10.69 -15.42 -5.93
N CYS A 201 -9.62 -15.09 -5.19
CA CYS A 201 -8.37 -14.69 -5.80
C CYS A 201 -7.81 -15.76 -6.77
N ALA A 202 -8.16 -17.04 -6.58
CA ALA A 202 -7.78 -18.09 -7.52
C ALA A 202 -8.32 -17.86 -8.94
N ASN A 203 -9.51 -17.26 -9.06
CA ASN A 203 -10.14 -16.93 -10.35
C ASN A 203 -9.45 -15.75 -11.07
N LEU A 204 -8.50 -15.09 -10.40
CA LEU A 204 -7.76 -13.93 -10.93
C LEU A 204 -6.31 -14.27 -11.30
N LEU A 205 -5.85 -15.49 -11.03
CA LEU A 205 -4.47 -15.92 -11.29
C LEU A 205 -4.11 -15.84 -12.78
N ASP A 206 -5.06 -16.13 -13.68
CA ASP A 206 -4.85 -16.06 -15.13
C ASP A 206 -4.71 -14.63 -15.65
N LYS A 207 -5.15 -13.64 -14.88
CA LYS A 207 -5.16 -12.22 -15.26
C LYS A 207 -4.02 -11.44 -14.62
N TYR A 208 -3.68 -11.76 -13.38
CA TYR A 208 -2.74 -11.00 -12.58
C TYR A 208 -1.77 -11.91 -11.87
N PRO A 209 -0.48 -11.55 -11.80
CA PRO A 209 0.47 -12.28 -10.97
C PRO A 209 0.13 -12.13 -9.49
N PHE A 210 0.34 -13.20 -8.73
CA PHE A 210 0.17 -13.22 -7.28
C PHE A 210 1.45 -13.68 -6.59
N VAL A 211 1.70 -13.09 -5.43
CA VAL A 211 2.77 -13.49 -4.54
C VAL A 211 2.38 -14.78 -3.84
N HIS A 212 3.29 -15.75 -3.88
CA HIS A 212 3.26 -16.95 -3.05
C HIS A 212 4.43 -16.96 -2.07
N ARG A 213 4.14 -17.22 -0.80
CA ARG A 213 5.14 -17.23 0.28
C ARG A 213 5.61 -18.66 0.57
N CYS A 214 6.92 -18.83 0.62
CA CYS A 214 7.59 -20.09 0.93
C CYS A 214 8.57 -19.91 2.08
N ARG A 215 8.56 -20.84 3.03
CA ARG A 215 9.57 -20.82 4.09
C ARG A 215 10.95 -21.13 3.51
N VAL A 216 11.96 -20.42 4.01
CA VAL A 216 13.36 -20.77 3.70
C VAL A 216 13.75 -22.12 4.34
N PRO A 217 14.71 -22.86 3.73
CA PRO A 217 15.25 -24.09 4.27
C PRO A 217 15.78 -23.92 5.69
N LYS A 218 15.66 -24.95 6.54
CA LYS A 218 16.13 -24.92 7.95
C LYS A 218 17.62 -24.52 8.05
N ARG A 219 18.46 -24.96 7.12
CA ARG A 219 19.90 -24.63 7.06
C ARG A 219 20.19 -23.13 6.90
N GLU A 220 19.25 -22.37 6.31
CA GLU A 220 19.38 -20.93 6.06
C GLU A 220 18.72 -20.09 7.15
N ARG A 221 18.03 -20.72 8.11
CA ARG A 221 17.47 -20.03 9.28
C ARG A 221 18.61 -19.82 10.27
N ARG A 222 19.13 -18.59 10.34
CA ARG A 222 20.15 -18.21 11.34
C ARG A 222 19.59 -18.41 12.75
N LYS A 223 20.45 -18.81 13.70
CA LYS A 223 20.09 -19.08 15.11
C LYS A 223 19.61 -17.85 15.91
N GLN A 224 19.62 -16.65 15.33
CA GLN A 224 19.22 -15.41 16.00
C GLN A 224 18.16 -14.64 15.20
N HIS A 225 16.95 -14.62 15.74
CA HIS A 225 15.91 -13.56 15.70
C HIS A 225 15.40 -12.95 14.38
N SER A 226 15.89 -13.33 13.19
CA SER A 226 15.28 -12.92 11.92
C SER A 226 14.80 -14.14 11.13
N GLU A 227 13.51 -14.45 11.23
CA GLU A 227 12.89 -15.41 10.33
C GLU A 227 12.80 -14.80 8.92
N LEU A 228 13.15 -15.59 7.91
CA LEU A 228 13.16 -15.17 6.51
C LEU A 228 12.06 -15.91 5.75
N CYS A 229 11.46 -15.23 4.78
CA CYS A 229 10.48 -15.79 3.87
C CYS A 229 10.87 -15.50 2.42
N ASP A 230 10.79 -16.53 1.57
CA ASP A 230 10.90 -16.36 0.14
C ASP A 230 9.53 -16.01 -0.43
N GLU A 231 9.40 -14.88 -1.11
CA GLU A 231 8.18 -14.47 -1.80
C GLU A 231 8.40 -14.58 -3.31
N TYR A 232 7.54 -15.36 -3.97
CA TYR A 232 7.59 -15.64 -5.40
C TYR A 232 6.41 -14.93 -6.07
N LEU A 233 6.66 -14.01 -6.98
CA LEU A 233 5.61 -13.47 -7.84
C LEU A 233 5.38 -14.44 -9.00
N VAL A 234 4.20 -15.04 -9.06
CA VAL A 234 3.86 -16.12 -9.99
C VAL A 234 2.73 -15.66 -10.91
N ASN A 235 2.89 -15.85 -12.22
CA ASN A 235 1.86 -15.50 -13.22
C ASN A 235 0.83 -16.63 -13.44
N GLY A 236 -0.13 -16.39 -14.33
CA GLY A 236 -1.21 -17.33 -14.66
C GLY A 236 -0.78 -18.65 -15.31
N SER A 237 0.44 -18.75 -15.85
CA SER A 237 0.98 -20.03 -16.33
C SER A 237 1.74 -20.79 -15.24
N GLY A 238 1.84 -20.22 -14.03
CA GLY A 238 2.62 -20.75 -12.92
C GLY A 238 4.12 -20.48 -13.03
N GLN A 239 4.55 -19.63 -13.96
CA GLN A 239 5.94 -19.21 -14.07
C GLN A 239 6.26 -18.16 -13.01
N VAL A 240 7.45 -18.27 -12.42
CA VAL A 240 7.98 -17.27 -11.50
C VAL A 240 8.47 -16.08 -12.33
N ILE A 241 7.88 -14.91 -12.11
CA ILE A 241 8.36 -13.64 -12.65
C ILE A 241 9.63 -13.24 -11.92
N HIS A 242 9.57 -13.22 -10.59
CA HIS A 242 10.73 -12.98 -9.75
C HIS A 242 10.55 -13.55 -8.34
N LYS A 243 11.67 -13.65 -7.63
CA LYS A 243 11.76 -14.07 -6.24
C LYS A 243 12.45 -12.99 -5.43
N ILE A 244 11.92 -12.70 -4.26
CA ILE A 244 12.61 -11.92 -3.22
C ILE A 244 12.70 -12.72 -1.93
N ARG A 245 13.63 -12.33 -1.06
CA ARG A 245 13.77 -12.87 0.29
C ARG A 245 13.72 -11.72 1.28
N LEU A 246 12.77 -11.78 2.20
CA LEU A 246 12.51 -10.71 3.16
C LEU A 246 12.53 -11.23 4.61
N PRO A 247 12.89 -10.37 5.59
CA PRO A 247 12.62 -10.66 6.99
C PRO A 247 11.11 -10.68 7.22
N LEU A 248 10.58 -11.81 7.67
CA LEU A 248 9.17 -12.00 7.93
C LEU A 248 9.01 -13.12 8.98
N ASP A 249 8.27 -12.83 10.05
CA ASP A 249 8.00 -13.78 11.13
C ASP A 249 7.35 -15.06 10.57
N ALA A 250 7.57 -16.21 11.21
CA ALA A 250 7.21 -17.50 10.65
C ALA A 250 5.70 -17.71 10.55
N ASP A 251 4.93 -17.13 11.46
CA ASP A 251 3.46 -17.17 11.38
C ASP A 251 2.94 -16.32 10.23
N GLU A 252 3.56 -15.17 9.97
CA GLU A 252 3.29 -14.32 8.80
C GLU A 252 3.64 -15.07 7.50
N CYS A 253 4.84 -15.67 7.41
CA CYS A 253 5.26 -16.42 6.22
C CYS A 253 4.35 -17.62 5.92
N LYS A 254 3.78 -18.26 6.95
CA LYS A 254 2.82 -19.37 6.82
C LYS A 254 1.40 -18.94 6.51
N SER A 255 1.09 -17.66 6.68
CA SER A 255 -0.28 -17.18 6.65
C SER A 255 -0.90 -17.35 5.26
N PRO A 256 -2.13 -17.90 5.18
CA PRO A 256 -2.85 -18.05 3.91
C PRO A 256 -3.53 -16.74 3.47
N PHE A 257 -3.48 -15.68 4.26
CA PHE A 257 -4.13 -14.40 3.96
C PHE A 257 -3.38 -13.64 2.87
N TYR A 258 -4.13 -12.90 2.03
CA TYR A 258 -3.56 -11.94 1.07
C TYR A 258 -2.56 -12.56 0.06
N THR A 259 -2.74 -13.83 -0.28
CA THR A 259 -1.93 -14.57 -1.26
C THR A 259 -2.85 -15.49 -2.06
N ALA A 260 -2.43 -15.85 -3.27
CA ALA A 260 -3.03 -16.91 -4.06
C ALA A 260 -1.93 -17.77 -4.66
N ARG A 261 -2.21 -19.07 -4.88
CA ARG A 261 -1.22 -20.02 -5.40
C ARG A 261 -1.74 -20.65 -6.69
N HIS A 262 -0.99 -20.47 -7.77
CA HIS A 262 -1.23 -21.22 -9.00
C HIS A 262 -0.98 -22.72 -8.80
N LYS A 263 -1.85 -23.58 -9.33
CA LYS A 263 -1.85 -25.03 -9.08
C LYS A 263 -0.53 -25.73 -9.43
N SER A 264 0.16 -25.25 -10.48
CA SER A 264 1.45 -25.80 -10.93
C SER A 264 2.65 -25.33 -10.11
N PHE A 265 2.50 -24.26 -9.32
CA PHE A 265 3.61 -23.77 -8.50
C PHE A 265 3.77 -24.61 -7.24
N ARG A 266 5.03 -24.92 -6.90
CA ARG A 266 5.45 -25.59 -5.67
C ARG A 266 6.62 -24.83 -5.07
N CYS A 267 6.64 -24.71 -3.74
CA CYS A 267 7.79 -24.15 -3.06
C CYS A 267 9.00 -25.06 -3.33
N PRO A 268 10.16 -24.55 -3.75
CA PRO A 268 11.29 -25.40 -4.19
C PRO A 268 11.85 -26.39 -3.16
N TRP A 269 11.43 -26.28 -1.90
CA TRP A 269 11.94 -27.05 -0.77
C TRP A 269 10.85 -27.90 -0.08
N TYR A 270 9.67 -28.04 -0.71
CA TYR A 270 8.50 -28.73 -0.16
C TYR A 270 7.70 -29.47 -1.23
#